data_AF-A0A2I1P7X9-F1
#
_entry.id   AF-A0A2I1P7X9-F1
#
_cell.length_a   1.000
_cell.length_b   1.000
_cell.length_c   1.000
_cell.angle_alpha   90.00
_cell.angle_beta   90.00
_cell.angle_gamma   90.00
#
_symmetry.space_group_name_H-M   'P 1'
#
loop_
_entity.id
_entity.type
_entity.pdbx_description
1 polymer ?
#
loop_
_entity_poly.entity_id
_entity_poly.type
_entity_poly.pdbx_seq_one_letter_code
_entity_poly.pdbx_strand_id
1 'polypeptide(L)'
;LTARWFSISSPYLLLSIAFAMIGVMVFGVPHEFIAPNGLLEKLAYALVGVQAGGTLTKGALRQFVKALPVILGVIALMIASSIGTAFAIAGLWDFKVLDAYLATVPGGIYAVLAFAH
;
A
#
# COMPACT_ATOMS: atom_id res chain seq x y z
N LEU A 1 -24.20 4.61 15.95
CA LEU A 1 -25.15 4.17 14.89
C LEU A 1 -24.63 4.65 13.54
N THR A 2 -23.68 3.94 12.95
CA THR A 2 -23.18 4.23 11.58
C THR A 2 -23.33 2.96 10.77
N ALA A 3 -24.35 2.97 9.92
CA ALA A 3 -24.73 1.83 9.13
C ALA A 3 -23.67 1.57 8.04
N ARG A 4 -22.96 0.44 8.13
CA ARG A 4 -22.09 -0.07 7.05
C ARG A 4 -22.99 -0.54 5.91
N TRP A 5 -23.37 0.38 5.02
CA TRP A 5 -24.39 0.10 4.00
C TRP A 5 -23.94 -0.79 2.84
N PHE A 6 -22.64 -1.00 2.63
CA PHE A 6 -22.15 -1.96 1.65
C PHE A 6 -20.80 -2.51 2.09
N SER A 7 -20.79 -3.73 2.64
CA SER A 7 -19.56 -4.49 2.83
C SER A 7 -19.24 -5.18 1.50
N ILE A 8 -18.64 -4.45 0.58
CA ILE A 8 -18.13 -5.03 -0.67
C ILE A 8 -17.01 -5.98 -0.28
N SER A 9 -17.25 -7.29 -0.36
CA SER A 9 -16.21 -8.29 -0.09
C SER A 9 -15.01 -7.97 -0.98
N SER A 10 -13.82 -7.87 -0.39
CA SER A 10 -12.53 -7.65 -1.06
C SER A 10 -12.37 -8.30 -2.45
N PRO A 11 -12.87 -9.53 -2.72
CA PRO A 11 -12.87 -10.08 -4.08
C PRO A 11 -13.57 -9.24 -5.15
N TYR A 12 -14.63 -8.49 -4.83
CA TYR A 12 -15.30 -7.61 -5.79
C TYR A 12 -14.44 -6.39 -6.17
N LEU A 13 -13.57 -5.93 -5.28
CA LEU A 13 -12.59 -4.88 -5.61
C LEU A 13 -11.55 -5.42 -6.59
N LEU A 14 -11.07 -6.65 -6.37
CA LEU A 14 -10.15 -7.32 -7.30
C LEU A 14 -10.81 -7.55 -8.67
N LEU A 15 -12.08 -7.96 -8.69
CA LEU A 15 -12.86 -8.15 -9.91
C LEU A 15 -13.04 -6.83 -10.67
N SER A 16 -13.33 -5.74 -9.95
CA SER A 16 -13.45 -4.40 -10.53
C SER A 16 -12.14 -3.93 -11.15
N ILE A 17 -11.00 -4.15 -10.48
CA ILE A 17 -9.69 -3.78 -10.99
C ILE A 17 -9.34 -4.63 -12.23
N ALA A 18 -9.58 -5.94 -12.17
CA ALA A 18 -9.35 -6.83 -13.31
C ALA A 18 -10.20 -6.44 -14.53
N PHE A 19 -11.48 -6.11 -14.31
CA PHE A 19 -12.38 -5.68 -15.38
C PHE A 19 -11.92 -4.36 -16.02
N ALA A 20 -11.50 -3.40 -15.19
CA ALA A 20 -10.93 -2.13 -15.65
C ALA A 20 -9.65 -2.34 -16.48
N MET A 21 -8.75 -3.22 -16.03
CA MET A 21 -7.51 -3.57 -16.73
C MET A 21 -7.76 -4.25 -18.08
N ILE A 22 -8.73 -5.18 -18.15
CA ILE A 22 -9.14 -5.82 -19.41
C ILE A 22 -9.73 -4.77 -20.34
N GLY A 23 -10.49 -3.80 -19.82
CA GLY A 23 -10.99 -2.64 -20.58
C GLY A 23 -9.88 -1.89 -21.32
N VAL A 24 -8.78 -1.55 -20.65
CA VAL A 24 -7.64 -0.86 -21.28
C VAL A 24 -6.93 -1.76 -22.29
N MET A 25 -6.59 -2.98 -21.87
CA MET A 25 -5.76 -3.89 -22.66
C MET A 25 -6.46 -4.39 -23.92
N VAL A 26 -7.78 -4.60 -23.87
CA VAL A 26 -8.55 -5.21 -24.97
C VAL A 26 -9.33 -4.17 -25.77
N PHE A 27 -9.93 -3.17 -25.10
CA PHE A 27 -10.77 -2.16 -25.76
C PHE A 27 -10.04 -0.85 -26.06
N GLY A 28 -8.74 -0.75 -25.72
CA GLY A 28 -7.92 0.42 -26.02
C GLY A 28 -8.41 1.70 -25.32
N VAL A 29 -9.11 1.56 -24.19
CA VAL A 29 -9.61 2.70 -23.42
C VAL A 29 -8.42 3.58 -22.99
N PRO A 30 -8.46 4.91 -23.19
CA PRO A 30 -7.40 5.80 -22.76
C PRO A 30 -7.11 5.62 -21.27
N HIS A 31 -5.84 5.49 -20.90
CA HIS A 31 -5.40 5.29 -19.51
C HIS A 31 -5.88 6.42 -18.57
N GLU A 32 -6.10 7.61 -19.13
CA GLU A 32 -6.64 8.79 -18.45
C GLU A 32 -8.04 8.58 -17.87
N PHE A 33 -8.80 7.61 -18.39
CA PHE A 33 -10.14 7.30 -17.89
C PHE A 33 -10.12 6.44 -16.62
N ILE A 34 -9.01 5.75 -16.36
CA ILE A 34 -8.84 4.85 -15.19
C ILE A 34 -8.01 5.51 -14.10
N ALA A 35 -7.00 6.28 -14.50
CA ALA A 35 -6.25 7.15 -13.62
C ALA A 35 -6.40 8.60 -14.15
N PRO A 36 -7.43 9.34 -13.70
CA PRO A 36 -7.63 10.72 -14.12
C PRO A 36 -6.48 11.59 -13.61
N ASN A 37 -5.47 11.80 -14.45
CA ASN A 37 -4.30 12.60 -14.13
C ASN A 37 -4.68 14.10 -14.07
N GLY A 38 -4.13 14.83 -13.09
CA GLY A 38 -4.24 16.29 -13.04
C GLY A 38 -4.90 16.84 -11.78
N LEU A 39 -5.74 17.87 -11.91
CA LEU A 39 -6.27 18.59 -10.76
C LEU A 39 -7.23 17.74 -9.90
N LEU A 40 -7.99 16.85 -10.55
CA LEU A 40 -8.96 15.98 -9.86
C LEU A 40 -8.27 14.96 -8.95
N GLU A 41 -7.20 14.34 -9.41
CA GLU A 41 -6.36 13.44 -8.59
C GLU A 41 -5.77 14.17 -7.38
N LYS A 42 -5.20 15.36 -7.60
CA LYS A 42 -4.63 16.16 -6.51
C LYS A 42 -5.67 16.53 -5.47
N LEU A 43 -6.87 16.91 -5.90
CA LEU A 43 -7.99 17.21 -5.00
C LEU A 43 -8.48 15.95 -4.27
N ALA A 44 -8.57 14.81 -4.95
CA ALA A 44 -8.95 13.54 -4.34
C ALA A 44 -7.94 13.14 -3.25
N TYR A 45 -6.63 13.18 -3.54
CA TYR A 45 -5.61 12.91 -2.53
C TYR A 45 -5.59 13.93 -1.40
N ALA A 46 -5.82 15.20 -1.69
CA ALA A 46 -5.97 16.22 -0.65
C ALA A 46 -7.16 15.93 0.26
N LEU A 47 -8.31 15.55 -0.30
CA LEU A 47 -9.51 15.20 0.47
C LEU A 47 -9.31 13.94 1.31
N VAL A 48 -8.66 12.90 0.75
CA VAL A 48 -8.31 11.68 1.50
C VAL A 48 -7.33 12.02 2.62
N GLY A 49 -6.33 12.86 2.35
CA GLY A 49 -5.38 13.35 3.34
C GLY A 49 -6.06 14.13 4.47
N VAL A 50 -7.03 14.99 4.15
CA VAL A 50 -7.82 15.74 5.15
C VAL A 50 -8.73 14.81 5.95
N GLN A 51 -9.38 13.83 5.33
CA GLN A 51 -10.20 12.84 6.05
C GLN A 51 -9.35 11.97 6.98
N ALA A 52 -8.22 11.46 6.49
CA ALA A 52 -7.30 10.66 7.29
C ALA A 52 -6.68 11.49 8.42
N GLY A 53 -6.21 12.69 8.11
CA GLY A 53 -5.59 13.61 9.08
C GLY A 53 -6.58 14.17 10.10
N GLY A 54 -7.83 14.41 9.72
CA GLY A 54 -8.88 14.92 10.61
C GLY A 54 -9.27 13.95 11.73
N THR A 55 -9.04 12.64 11.53
CA THR A 55 -9.21 11.64 12.60
C THR A 55 -8.09 11.67 13.65
N LEU A 56 -6.98 12.38 13.37
CA LEU A 56 -5.81 12.46 14.23
C LEU A 56 -6.01 13.50 15.35
N THR A 57 -6.83 13.15 16.34
CA THR A 57 -7.04 13.98 17.54
C THR A 57 -5.88 13.79 18.54
N LYS A 58 -5.58 14.79 19.39
CA LYS A 58 -4.57 14.68 20.48
C LYS A 58 -4.74 13.42 21.35
N GLY A 59 -5.99 12.98 21.58
CA GLY A 59 -6.29 11.73 22.30
C GLY A 59 -5.85 10.48 21.55
N ALA A 60 -6.12 10.41 20.24
CA ALA A 60 -5.65 9.33 19.38
C ALA A 60 -4.12 9.28 19.37
N LEU A 61 -3.44 10.42 19.26
CA LEU A 61 -1.98 10.50 19.29
C LEU A 61 -1.40 9.92 20.59
N ARG A 62 -1.97 10.24 21.76
CA ARG A 62 -1.51 9.71 23.05
C ARG A 62 -1.70 8.20 23.16
N GLN A 63 -2.77 7.65 22.56
CA GLN A 63 -3.00 6.22 22.50
C GLN A 63 -2.02 5.53 21.54
N PHE A 64 -1.75 6.14 20.39
CA PHE A 64 -0.72 5.67 19.45
C PHE A 64 0.68 5.67 20.08
N VAL A 65 1.04 6.69 20.85
CA VAL A 65 2.34 6.73 21.55
C VAL A 65 2.49 5.60 22.58
N LYS A 66 1.41 5.22 23.27
CA LYS A 66 1.42 4.05 24.18
C LYS A 66 1.49 2.73 23.43
N ALA A 67 0.87 2.64 22.25
CA ALA A 67 0.94 1.47 21.38
C ALA A 67 2.24 1.40 20.58
N LEU A 68 2.97 2.50 20.46
CA LEU A 68 4.22 2.64 19.71
C LEU A 68 5.25 1.53 19.98
N PRO A 69 5.57 1.15 21.24
CA PRO A 69 6.51 0.07 21.50
C PRO A 69 6.02 -1.28 20.96
N VAL A 70 4.71 -1.56 21.03
CA VAL A 70 4.12 -2.79 20.48
C VAL A 70 4.14 -2.75 18.96
N ILE A 71 3.76 -1.62 18.36
CA ILE A 71 3.79 -1.41 16.91
C ILE A 71 5.21 -1.60 16.38
N LEU A 72 6.21 -1.00 17.02
CA LEU A 72 7.61 -1.16 16.65
C LEU A 72 8.08 -2.60 16.82
N GLY A 73 7.67 -3.29 17.89
CA GLY A 73 7.98 -4.71 18.08
C GLY A 73 7.40 -5.60 16.98
N VAL A 74 6.14 -5.38 16.59
CA VAL A 74 5.49 -6.12 15.51
C VAL A 74 6.13 -5.80 14.16
N ILE A 75 6.46 -4.53 13.89
CA ILE A 75 7.18 -4.12 12.67
C ILE A 75 8.55 -4.79 12.62
N ALA A 76 9.31 -4.76 13.72
CA ALA A 76 10.62 -5.40 13.80
C ALA A 76 10.51 -6.91 13.57
N LEU A 77 9.49 -7.56 14.14
CA LEU A 77 9.23 -8.99 13.94
C LEU A 77 8.85 -9.31 12.49
N MET A 78 8.04 -8.46 11.85
CA MET A 78 7.67 -8.59 10.44
C MET A 78 8.88 -8.38 9.50
N ILE A 79 9.73 -7.42 9.80
CA ILE A 79 10.97 -7.19 9.06
C ILE A 79 11.92 -8.39 9.26
N ALA A 80 12.08 -8.85 10.49
CA ALA A 80 12.91 -10.00 10.80
C ALA A 80 12.40 -11.28 10.14
N SER A 81 11.09 -11.50 10.07
CA SER A 81 10.51 -12.64 9.34
C SER A 81 10.74 -12.53 7.84
N SER A 82 10.56 -11.32 7.26
CA SER A 82 10.80 -11.08 5.84
C SER A 82 12.27 -11.28 5.46
N ILE A 83 13.19 -10.77 6.28
CA ILE A 83 14.64 -10.98 6.15
C ILE A 83 14.97 -12.47 6.31
N GLY A 84 14.39 -13.14 7.31
CA GLY A 84 14.56 -14.57 7.53
C GLY A 84 14.12 -15.40 6.31
N THR A 85 12.97 -15.08 5.72
CA THR A 85 12.53 -15.72 4.47
C THR A 85 13.43 -15.38 3.29
N ALA A 86 13.91 -14.15 3.18
CA ALA A 86 14.83 -13.75 2.12
C ALA A 86 16.18 -14.48 2.22
N PHE A 87 16.74 -14.64 3.42
CA PHE A 87 17.95 -15.43 3.64
C PHE A 87 17.72 -16.92 3.37
N ALA A 88 16.58 -17.47 3.78
CA ALA A 88 16.21 -18.86 3.49
C ALA A 88 16.14 -19.12 1.98
N ILE A 89 15.57 -18.18 1.22
CA ILE A 89 15.45 -18.26 -0.25
C ILE A 89 16.81 -17.99 -0.93
N ALA A 90 17.57 -16.99 -0.48
CA ALA A 90 18.87 -16.64 -1.06
C ALA A 90 19.90 -17.77 -0.88
N GLY A 91 19.88 -18.47 0.25
CA GLY A 91 20.71 -19.64 0.48
C GLY A 91 20.41 -20.82 -0.45
N LEU A 92 19.25 -20.83 -1.11
CA LEU A 92 18.85 -21.86 -2.08
C LEU A 92 19.15 -21.47 -3.54
N TRP A 93 19.29 -20.18 -3.89
CA TRP A 93 19.25 -19.70 -5.29
C TRP A 93 20.27 -18.60 -5.70
N ASP A 94 21.24 -18.20 -4.87
CA ASP A 94 22.30 -17.21 -5.23
C ASP A 94 21.76 -15.84 -5.69
N PHE A 95 20.61 -15.41 -5.16
CA PHE A 95 20.06 -14.06 -5.40
C PHE A 95 20.53 -13.06 -4.36
N LYS A 96 20.82 -11.83 -4.79
CA LYS A 96 21.22 -10.72 -3.92
C LYS A 96 20.08 -10.37 -2.95
N VAL A 97 20.34 -10.44 -1.64
CA VAL A 97 19.37 -10.23 -0.55
C VAL A 97 18.57 -8.93 -0.68
N LEU A 98 19.17 -7.89 -1.27
CA LEU A 98 18.53 -6.60 -1.50
C LEU A 98 17.33 -6.69 -2.47
N ASP A 99 17.44 -7.50 -3.52
CA ASP A 99 16.41 -7.63 -4.54
C ASP A 99 15.22 -8.45 -4.01
N ALA A 100 15.51 -9.52 -3.26
CA ALA A 100 14.50 -10.32 -2.56
C ALA A 100 13.77 -9.50 -1.47
N TYR A 101 14.49 -8.63 -0.76
CA TYR A 101 13.88 -7.73 0.24
C TYR A 101 12.99 -6.67 -0.43
N LEU A 102 13.46 -6.02 -1.49
CA LEU A 102 12.65 -5.02 -2.21
C LEU A 102 11.41 -5.62 -2.88
N ALA A 103 11.48 -6.87 -3.33
CA ALA A 103 10.35 -7.58 -3.93
C ALA A 103 9.26 -7.97 -2.92
N THR A 104 9.60 -8.13 -1.63
CA THR A 104 8.64 -8.52 -0.58
C THR A 104 7.97 -7.34 0.11
N VAL A 105 8.48 -6.12 -0.09
CA VAL A 105 7.86 -4.88 0.43
C VAL A 105 6.97 -4.26 -0.66
N PRO A 106 5.63 -4.25 -0.51
CA PRO A 106 4.75 -3.57 -1.45
C PRO A 106 5.10 -2.07 -1.47
N GLY A 107 5.61 -1.59 -2.61
CA GLY A 107 6.07 -0.20 -2.77
C GLY A 107 7.56 0.05 -2.53
N GLY A 108 8.34 -0.93 -2.06
CA GLY A 108 9.75 -0.73 -1.70
C GLY A 108 10.62 -0.27 -2.86
N ILE A 109 10.52 -0.93 -4.02
CA ILE A 109 11.29 -0.55 -5.21
C ILE A 109 10.84 0.82 -5.75
N TYR A 110 9.55 1.14 -5.66
CA TYR A 110 8.99 2.41 -6.11
C TYR A 110 9.41 3.58 -5.22
N ALA A 111 9.54 3.36 -3.91
CA ALA A 111 10.03 4.38 -2.98
C ALA A 111 11.50 4.72 -3.25
N VAL A 112 12.35 3.72 -3.50
CA VAL A 112 13.76 3.93 -3.86
C VAL A 112 13.88 4.67 -5.20
N LEU A 113 13.10 4.27 -6.21
CA LEU A 113 13.06 4.96 -7.51
C LEU A 113 12.65 6.43 -7.40
N ALA A 114 11.69 6.75 -6.52
CA ALA A 114 11.25 8.13 -6.30
C ALA A 114 12.32 9.03 -5.65
N PHE A 115 13.27 8.45 -4.89
CA PHE A 115 14.42 9.16 -4.33
C PHE A 115 15.68 9.08 -5.21
N ALA A 116 15.65 8.30 -6.28
CA ALA A 116 16.76 8.14 -7.21
C ALA A 116 16.80 9.24 -8.29
N HIS A 117 15.93 10.25 -8.20
CA HIS A 117 15.85 11.39 -9.10
C HIS A 117 15.92 12.71 -8.33
#